data_AF-A0A2E5Z0F9-F1
#
_entry.id   AF-A0A2E5Z0F9-F1
#
_cell.length_a   1.000
_cell.length_b   1.000
_cell.length_c   1.000
_cell.angle_alpha   90.00
_cell.angle_beta   90.00
_cell.angle_gamma   90.00
#
_symmetry.space_group_name_H-M   'P 1'
#
loop_
_entity.id
_entity.type
_entity.pdbx_description
1 polymer ?
#
loop_
_entity_poly.entity_id
_entity_poly.type
_entity_poly.pdbx_seq_one_letter_code
_entity_poly.pdbx_strand_id
1 'polypeptide(L)'
;MKNLGLLILRIGFSLLMLTHGYGKFLRLFEDKIKFSDPIGLGKELSLYLAVLGEFIAPIFIIIGLKTRFFSIFPIITMYVAAFISHAGDPFSRKEKAILFFLGFIVVFICGPGKYSLDFEIKNRI
;
A
#
# COMPACT_ATOMS: atom_id res chain seq x y z
N MET A 1 -22.15 -8.10 9.35
CA MET A 1 -21.38 -6.90 9.71
C MET A 1 -19.86 -7.07 9.54
N LYS A 2 -19.21 -8.11 10.09
CA LYS A 2 -17.76 -8.35 9.95
C LYS A 2 -17.21 -8.25 8.52
N ASN A 3 -17.86 -8.89 7.54
CA ASN A 3 -17.42 -8.86 6.14
C ASN A 3 -17.56 -7.48 5.47
N LEU A 4 -18.57 -6.71 5.86
CA LEU A 4 -18.76 -5.35 5.37
C LEU A 4 -17.69 -4.42 5.95
N GLY A 5 -17.35 -4.58 7.23
CA GLY A 5 -16.24 -3.85 7.86
C GLY A 5 -14.90 -4.11 7.16
N LEU A 6 -14.60 -5.38 6.82
CA LEU A 6 -13.39 -5.72 6.05
C LEU A 6 -13.39 -5.12 4.64
N LEU A 7 -14.54 -5.10 3.97
CA LEU A 7 -14.68 -4.46 2.66
C LEU A 7 -14.39 -2.96 2.74
N ILE A 8 -15.00 -2.27 3.71
CA ILE A 8 -14.80 -0.83 3.93
C ILE A 8 -13.33 -0.54 4.28
N LEU A 9 -12.73 -1.32 5.18
CA LEU A 9 -11.32 -1.17 5.54
C LEU A 9 -10.42 -1.33 4.30
N ARG A 10 -10.63 -2.41 3.54
CA ARG A 10 -9.84 -2.74 2.36
C ARG A 10 -9.94 -1.68 1.28
N ILE A 11 -11.16 -1.27 0.94
CA ILE A 11 -11.39 -0.27 -0.11
C ILE A 11 -10.97 1.12 0.37
N GLY A 12 -11.34 1.51 1.59
CA GLY A 12 -11.04 2.83 2.14
C GLY A 12 -9.54 3.10 2.23
N PHE A 13 -8.77 2.19 2.86
CA PHE A 13 -7.31 2.37 2.96
C PHE A 13 -6.64 2.32 1.60
N SER A 14 -7.07 1.46 0.69
CA SER A 14 -6.49 1.40 -0.65
C SER A 14 -6.79 2.64 -1.49
N LEU A 15 -8.03 3.14 -1.50
CA LEU A 15 -8.37 4.38 -2.22
C LEU A 15 -7.58 5.57 -1.69
N LEU A 16 -7.44 5.68 -0.37
CA LEU A 16 -6.62 6.73 0.22
C LEU A 16 -5.14 6.55 -0.12
N MET A 17 -4.62 5.31 -0.12
CA MET A 17 -3.24 5.02 -0.52
C MET A 17 -2.96 5.39 -1.99
N LEU A 18 -3.92 5.19 -2.90
CA LEU A 18 -3.77 5.58 -4.30
C LEU A 18 -3.47 7.08 -4.46
N THR A 19 -3.95 7.94 -3.56
CA THR A 19 -3.62 9.38 -3.60
C THR A 19 -2.14 9.65 -3.32
N HIS A 20 -1.47 8.79 -2.56
CA HIS A 20 -0.03 8.85 -2.31
C HIS A 20 0.77 8.27 -3.48
N GLY A 21 0.28 7.18 -4.08
CA GLY A 21 0.91 6.49 -5.20
C GLY A 21 0.78 7.20 -6.54
N TYR A 22 -0.32 7.91 -6.81
CA TYR A 22 -0.61 8.49 -8.12
C TYR A 22 0.46 9.51 -8.55
N GLY A 23 0.85 10.43 -7.67
CA GLY A 23 1.91 11.39 -7.96
C GLY A 23 3.27 10.71 -8.21
N LYS A 24 3.55 9.58 -7.54
CA LYS A 24 4.77 8.79 -7.75
C LYS A 24 4.73 8.03 -9.07
N PHE A 25 3.56 7.53 -9.46
CA PHE A 25 3.36 6.87 -10.75
C PHE A 25 3.62 7.85 -11.91
N LEU A 26 3.10 9.08 -11.82
CA LEU A 26 3.36 10.11 -12.83
C LEU A 26 4.85 10.45 -12.97
N ARG A 27 5.60 10.45 -11.86
CA ARG A 27 7.05 10.69 -11.86
C ARG A 27 7.86 9.65 -12.61
N LEU A 28 7.31 8.46 -12.87
CA LEU A 28 7.97 7.46 -13.71
C LEU A 28 8.10 7.90 -15.18
N PHE A 29 7.28 8.86 -15.60
CA PHE A 29 7.25 9.38 -16.97
C PHE A 29 7.95 10.73 -17.12
N GLU A 30 8.56 11.25 -16.05
CA GLU A 30 9.36 12.48 -16.11
C GLU A 30 10.76 12.19 -16.69
N ASP A 31 11.29 13.12 -17.48
CA ASP A 31 12.63 12.99 -18.10
C ASP A 31 13.77 12.78 -17.10
N LYS A 32 13.57 13.21 -15.85
CA LYS A 32 14.55 13.05 -14.76
C LYS A 32 13.87 12.59 -13.49
N ILE A 33 14.14 11.35 -13.07
CA ILE A 33 13.60 10.77 -11.85
C ILE A 33 14.13 11.52 -10.62
N LYS A 34 13.25 12.29 -9.98
CA LYS A 34 13.49 12.98 -8.70
C LYS A 34 12.79 12.23 -7.57
N PHE A 35 13.48 11.24 -7.02
CA PHE A 35 13.00 10.49 -5.87
C PHE A 35 14.10 10.32 -4.82
N SER A 36 13.67 10.13 -3.57
CA SER A 36 14.55 9.78 -2.45
C SER A 36 14.99 8.33 -2.55
N ASP A 37 16.19 8.03 -2.08
CA ASP A 37 16.70 6.66 -2.01
C ASP A 37 17.02 6.27 -0.56
N PRO A 38 15.99 5.96 0.25
CA PRO A 38 16.15 5.78 1.70
C PRO A 38 16.93 4.51 2.07
N ILE A 39 17.05 3.52 1.17
CA ILE A 39 17.70 2.22 1.44
C ILE A 39 18.98 2.05 0.59
N GLY A 40 19.33 3.02 -0.26
CA GLY A 40 20.55 2.96 -1.09
C GLY A 40 20.44 2.02 -2.30
N LEU A 41 19.23 1.81 -2.83
CA LEU A 41 18.96 0.92 -3.96
C LEU A 41 19.00 1.63 -5.32
N GLY A 42 19.22 2.94 -5.32
CA GLY A 42 19.04 3.83 -6.46
C GLY A 42 17.67 4.50 -6.46
N LYS A 43 17.63 5.74 -6.97
CA LYS A 43 16.42 6.58 -7.00
C LYS A 43 15.30 5.97 -7.84
N GLU A 44 15.65 5.35 -8.97
CA GLU A 44 14.69 4.74 -9.88
C GLU A 44 14.04 3.50 -9.25
N LEU A 45 14.86 2.59 -8.72
CA LEU A 45 14.35 1.39 -8.07
C LEU A 45 13.51 1.71 -6.83
N SER A 46 13.95 2.69 -6.02
CA SER A 46 13.16 3.20 -4.91
C SER A 46 11.81 3.77 -5.36
N LEU A 47 11.75 4.47 -6.51
CA LEU A 47 10.49 4.97 -7.06
C LEU A 47 9.60 3.83 -7.57
N TYR A 48 10.14 2.86 -8.30
CA TYR A 48 9.39 1.70 -8.78
C TYR A 48 8.76 0.91 -7.63
N LEU A 49 9.53 0.65 -6.56
CA LEU A 49 9.03 -0.05 -5.37
C LEU A 49 7.95 0.76 -4.65
N ALA A 50 8.12 2.09 -4.55
CA ALA A 50 7.11 2.96 -3.96
C ALA A 50 5.81 2.96 -4.79
N VAL A 51 5.89 3.02 -6.11
CA VAL A 51 4.73 2.92 -7.01
C VAL A 51 4.06 1.55 -6.91
N LEU A 52 4.84 0.48 -6.82
CA LEU A 52 4.31 -0.87 -6.63
C LEU A 52 3.48 -0.96 -5.34
N GLY A 53 4.01 -0.45 -4.23
CA GLY A 53 3.34 -0.50 -2.92
C GLY A 53 2.18 0.47 -2.77
N GLU A 54 2.25 1.66 -3.37
CA GLU A 54 1.28 2.73 -3.11
C GLU A 54 0.26 2.93 -4.24
N PHE A 55 0.52 2.40 -5.44
CA PHE A 55 -0.38 2.57 -6.57
C PHE A 55 -0.87 1.23 -7.10
N ILE A 56 0.04 0.34 -7.49
CA ILE A 56 -0.33 -0.92 -8.16
C ILE A 56 -0.98 -1.90 -7.18
N ALA A 57 -0.34 -2.20 -6.05
CA ALA A 57 -0.86 -3.15 -5.07
C ALA A 57 -2.24 -2.75 -4.48
N PRO A 58 -2.49 -1.47 -4.12
CA PRO A 58 -3.81 -1.03 -3.67
C PRO A 58 -4.94 -1.31 -4.67
N ILE A 59 -4.70 -1.25 -5.98
CA ILE A 59 -5.71 -1.61 -7.01
C ILE A 59 -6.12 -3.08 -6.88
N PHE A 60 -5.14 -3.98 -6.78
CA PHE A 60 -5.41 -5.42 -6.57
C PHE A 60 -6.12 -5.68 -5.25
N ILE A 61 -5.73 -4.96 -4.19
CA ILE A 61 -6.37 -5.03 -2.87
C ILE A 61 -7.83 -4.56 -2.94
N ILE A 62 -8.16 -3.49 -3.67
CA ILE A 62 -9.55 -3.01 -3.83
C ILE A 62 -10.44 -4.12 -4.41
N ILE A 63 -9.98 -4.71 -5.52
CA ILE A 63 -10.66 -5.81 -6.20
C ILE A 63 -10.74 -7.05 -5.28
N GLY A 64 -9.81 -7.17 -4.34
CA GLY A 64 -9.73 -8.27 -3.41
C GLY A 64 -9.12 -9.52 -4.04
N LEU A 65 -8.15 -9.33 -4.95
CA LEU A 65 -7.37 -10.39 -5.59
C LEU A 65 -6.02 -10.53 -4.90
N LYS A 66 -5.66 -11.76 -4.51
CA LYS A 66 -4.48 -12.12 -3.71
C LYS A 66 -4.20 -11.10 -2.59
N THR A 67 -5.26 -10.73 -1.86
CA THR A 67 -5.27 -9.55 -0.98
C THR A 67 -4.15 -9.57 0.04
N ARG A 68 -3.90 -10.74 0.66
CA ARG A 68 -2.80 -10.92 1.61
C ARG A 68 -1.44 -10.68 0.97
N PHE A 69 -1.20 -11.28 -0.19
CA PHE A 69 0.07 -11.10 -0.89
C PHE A 69 0.28 -9.63 -1.27
N PHE A 70 -0.72 -8.99 -1.89
CA PHE A 70 -0.57 -7.59 -2.30
C PHE A 70 -0.48 -6.62 -1.13
N SER A 71 -1.08 -6.90 0.03
CA SER A 71 -0.96 -6.04 1.21
C SER A 71 0.47 -5.96 1.78
N ILE A 72 1.35 -6.90 1.46
CA ILE A 72 2.76 -6.85 1.88
C ILE A 72 3.47 -5.63 1.30
N PHE A 73 3.19 -5.25 0.05
CA PHE A 73 3.85 -4.12 -0.60
C PHE A 73 3.60 -2.78 0.10
N PRO A 74 2.35 -2.31 0.33
CA PRO A 74 2.10 -1.07 1.07
C PRO A 74 2.61 -1.15 2.52
N ILE A 75 2.60 -2.32 3.17
CA ILE A 75 3.17 -2.50 4.52
C ILE A 75 4.67 -2.16 4.50
N ILE A 76 5.43 -2.76 3.58
CA ILE A 76 6.87 -2.50 3.47
C ILE A 76 7.12 -1.04 3.12
N THR A 77 6.42 -0.50 2.12
CA THR A 77 6.63 0.90 1.70
C THR A 77 6.33 1.89 2.82
N MET A 78 5.26 1.69 3.59
CA MET A 78 4.93 2.56 4.72
C MET A 78 5.87 2.37 5.91
N TYR A 79 6.38 1.15 6.14
CA TYR A 79 7.42 0.91 7.13
C TYR A 79 8.68 1.71 6.81
N VAL A 80 9.16 1.61 5.56
CA VAL A 80 10.33 2.37 5.08
C VAL A 80 10.06 3.88 5.20
N ALA A 81 8.87 4.34 4.82
CA ALA A 81 8.51 5.75 4.95
C ALA A 81 8.55 6.23 6.41
N ALA A 82 7.90 5.52 7.33
CA ALA A 82 7.77 5.94 8.73
C ALA A 82 9.07 5.83 9.52
N PHE A 83 9.79 4.71 9.37
CA PHE A 83 10.89 4.33 10.27
C PHE A 83 12.28 4.53 9.67
N ILE A 84 12.39 4.71 8.35
CA ILE A 84 13.67 4.96 7.67
C ILE A 84 13.70 6.38 7.12
N SER A 85 12.83 6.70 6.15
CA SER A 85 12.83 8.00 5.49
C SER A 85 12.49 9.16 6.44
N HIS A 86 11.58 8.93 7.38
CA HIS A 86 11.16 9.94 8.34
C HIS A 86 11.70 9.66 9.75
N ALA A 87 12.69 8.78 9.95
CA ALA A 87 13.14 8.35 11.27
C ALA A 87 13.44 9.51 12.26
N GLY A 88 14.03 10.60 11.77
CA GLY A 88 14.34 11.80 12.57
C GLY A 88 13.20 12.83 12.70
N ASP A 89 12.11 12.67 11.96
CA ASP A 89 11.01 13.65 11.93
C ASP A 89 10.11 13.57 13.18
N PRO A 90 9.40 14.66 13.53
CA PRO A 90 8.38 14.62 14.58
C PRO A 90 7.23 13.66 14.22
N PHE A 91 6.53 13.17 15.26
CA PHE A 91 5.45 12.20 15.11
C PHE A 91 4.36 12.63 14.11
N SER A 92 4.02 13.92 14.07
CA SER A 92 3.00 14.46 13.15
C SER A 92 3.30 14.23 11.67
N ARG A 93 4.58 14.10 11.27
CA ARG A 93 4.95 13.71 9.90
C ARG A 93 4.89 12.21 9.66
N LYS A 94 5.14 11.40 10.69
CA LYS A 94 5.13 9.92 10.62
C LYS A 94 3.73 9.32 10.74
N GLU A 95 2.83 10.02 11.42
CA GLU A 95 1.50 9.53 11.80
C GLU A 95 0.74 8.92 10.61
N LYS A 96 0.75 9.60 9.45
CA LYS A 96 0.07 9.09 8.24
C LYS A 96 0.68 7.77 7.76
N ALA A 97 2.02 7.69 7.68
CA ALA A 97 2.69 6.48 7.26
C ALA A 97 2.42 5.32 8.23
N ILE A 98 2.42 5.59 9.54
CA ILE A 98 2.07 4.61 10.58
C ILE A 98 0.60 4.17 10.46
N LEU A 99 -0.32 5.11 10.21
CA LEU A 99 -1.75 4.82 10.04
C LEU A 99 -1.98 3.84 8.89
N PHE A 100 -1.39 4.10 7.72
CA PHE A 100 -1.49 3.19 6.58
C PHE A 100 -0.79 1.87 6.84
N PHE A 101 0.39 1.88 7.46
CA PHE A 101 1.11 0.66 7.86
C PHE A 101 0.23 -0.26 8.71
N LEU A 102 -0.38 0.27 9.77
CA LEU A 102 -1.28 -0.49 10.63
C LEU A 102 -2.55 -0.92 9.89
N GLY A 103 -3.15 -0.05 9.09
CA GLY A 103 -4.34 -0.37 8.30
C GLY A 103 -4.11 -1.56 7.35
N PHE A 104 -2.99 -1.57 6.63
CA PHE A 104 -2.66 -2.69 5.75
C PHE A 104 -2.22 -3.95 6.50
N ILE A 105 -1.62 -3.84 7.69
CA ILE A 105 -1.40 -5.01 8.58
C ILE A 105 -2.74 -5.66 8.95
N VAL A 106 -3.75 -4.87 9.30
CA VAL A 106 -5.07 -5.40 9.61
C VAL A 106 -5.67 -6.10 8.38
N VAL A 107 -5.56 -5.49 7.19
CA VAL A 107 -5.99 -6.12 5.93
C VAL A 107 -5.25 -7.44 5.66
N PHE A 108 -3.94 -7.50 5.91
CA PHE A 108 -3.13 -8.70 5.76
C PHE A 108 -3.59 -9.84 6.69
N ILE A 109 -3.73 -9.54 7.98
CA ILE A 109 -4.09 -10.53 9.01
C ILE A 109 -5.52 -11.01 8.79
N CYS A 110 -6.48 -10.09 8.71
CA CYS A 110 -7.90 -10.42 8.55
C CYS A 110 -8.21 -11.01 7.17
N GLY A 111 -7.41 -10.70 6.16
CA GLY A 111 -7.56 -11.19 4.80
C GLY A 111 -8.69 -10.51 4.03
N PRO A 112 -9.10 -11.10 2.89
CA PRO A 112 -9.91 -10.42 1.88
C PRO A 112 -11.40 -10.22 2.26
N GLY A 113 -11.96 -11.03 3.15
CA GLY A 113 -13.40 -11.03 3.47
C GLY A 113 -14.29 -11.65 2.38
N LYS A 114 -15.60 -11.75 2.62
CA LYS A 114 -16.58 -12.37 1.70
C LYS A 114 -16.76 -11.61 0.37
N TYR A 115 -16.61 -10.29 0.39
CA TYR A 115 -16.81 -9.43 -0.78
C TYR A 115 -15.47 -9.23 -1.52
N SER A 116 -14.87 -10.30 -2.01
CA SER A 116 -13.59 -10.29 -2.72
C SER A 116 -13.57 -11.31 -3.85
N LEU A 117 -12.74 -11.06 -4.87
CA LEU A 117 -12.48 -12.08 -5.89
C LEU A 117 -11.82 -13.33 -5.29
N ASP A 118 -10.95 -13.18 -4.29
CA ASP A 118 -10.33 -14.32 -3.60
C ASP A 118 -11.38 -15.28 -3.02
N PHE A 119 -12.48 -14.76 -2.47
CA PHE A 119 -13.55 -15.56 -1.91
C PHE A 119 -14.39 -16.22 -3.01
N GLU A 120 -14.71 -15.48 -4.07
CA GLU A 120 -15.45 -16.01 -5.23
C GLU A 120 -14.68 -17.14 -5.92
N ILE A 121 -13.39 -16.96 -6.18
CA ILE A 121 -12.53 -17.98 -6.81
C ILE A 121 -12.47 -19.23 -5.94
N LYS A 122 -12.33 -19.08 -4.62
CA LYS A 122 -12.27 -20.22 -3.70
C LYS A 122 -13.56 -21.04 -3.64
N ASN A 123 -14.74 -20.42 -3.85
CA ASN A 123 -16.01 -21.16 -3.82
C ASN A 123 -16.38 -21.81 -5.16
N ARG A 124 -15.67 -21.49 -6.24
CA ARG A 124 -15.87 -22.09 -7.57
C ARG A 124 -15.05 -23.35 -7.82
N ILE A 125 -14.11 -23.66 -6.92
CA ILE A 125 -13.22 -24.82 -6.95
C ILE A 125 -13.63 -25.76 -5.81
#